data_AF-A0A7T2W057-F1
#
_entry.id   AF-A0A7T2W057-F1
#
_cell.length_a   1.000
_cell.length_b   1.000
_cell.length_c   1.000
_cell.angle_alpha   90.00
_cell.angle_beta   90.00
_cell.angle_gamma   90.00
#
_symmetry.space_group_name_H-M   'P 1'
#
loop_
_entity.id
_entity.type
_entity.pdbx_description
1 polymer ?
#
loop_
_entity_poly.entity_id
_entity_poly.type
_entity_poly.pdbx_seq_one_letter_code
_entity_poly.pdbx_strand_id
1 'polypeptide(L)' 'MTEVSHTRHGARRPGEPSVTLGPNVTLGSGVTLGPNVTLGSGVTLGPSVTLGPNVTLGSGVTLGASVTLGALQPL' A
#
# COMPACT_ATOMS: atom_id res chain seq x y z
N MET A 1 -24.90 -13.57 -12.64
CA MET A 1 -23.77 -12.90 -13.30
C MET A 1 -22.97 -12.23 -12.21
N THR A 2 -21.88 -12.85 -11.74
CA THR A 2 -20.97 -12.20 -10.80
C THR A 2 -19.57 -12.60 -11.22
N GLU A 3 -18.98 -11.81 -12.10
CA GLU A 3 -17.54 -11.83 -12.29
C GLU A 3 -16.91 -11.26 -11.02
N VAL A 4 -16.41 -12.16 -10.17
CA VAL A 4 -15.39 -11.80 -9.20
C VAL A 4 -14.13 -11.49 -10.00
N SER A 5 -13.81 -10.20 -10.17
CA SER A 5 -12.60 -9.75 -10.84
C SER A 5 -11.39 -10.27 -10.08
N HIS A 6 -10.85 -11.41 -10.51
CA HIS A 6 -9.56 -11.89 -10.09
C HIS A 6 -8.53 -10.97 -10.75
N THR A 7 -7.85 -10.15 -9.94
CA THR A 7 -6.73 -9.31 -10.42
C THR A 7 -5.67 -10.25 -11.00
N ARG A 8 -5.66 -10.38 -12.33
CA ARG A 8 -4.69 -11.18 -13.06
C ARG A 8 -3.35 -10.47 -12.96
N HIS A 9 -2.58 -10.75 -11.91
CA HIS A 9 -1.17 -10.42 -11.87
C HIS A 9 -0.47 -11.29 -12.91
N GLY A 10 -0.31 -10.77 -14.13
CA GLY A 10 0.66 -11.30 -15.10
C GLY A 10 2.00 -11.49 -14.38
N ALA A 11 2.68 -12.60 -14.65
CA ALA A 11 3.89 -13.06 -13.96
C ALA A 11 4.83 -11.89 -13.59
N ARG A 12 4.75 -11.42 -12.34
CA ARG A 12 5.56 -10.30 -11.84
C ARG A 12 7.01 -10.74 -11.88
N ARG A 13 7.89 -9.97 -12.54
CA ARG A 13 9.31 -10.33 -12.57
C ARG A 13 9.88 -10.10 -11.17
N PRO A 14 10.71 -11.03 -10.65
CA PRO A 14 11.42 -10.80 -9.41
C PRO A 14 12.21 -9.50 -9.48
N GLY A 15 11.98 -8.58 -8.54
CA GLY A 15 12.64 -7.28 -8.47
C GLY A 15 11.86 -6.09 -9.04
N GLU A 16 10.69 -6.28 -9.65
CA GLU A 16 9.88 -5.14 -10.12
C GLU A 16 9.15 -4.43 -8.96
N PRO A 17 9.22 -3.07 -8.92
CA PRO A 17 8.51 -2.29 -7.93
C PRO A 17 7.01 -2.52 -8.08
N SER A 18 6.34 -2.86 -6.99
CA SER A 18 4.89 -3.08 -6.99
C SER A 18 4.26 -2.51 -5.74
N VAL A 19 2.98 -2.17 -5.84
CA VAL A 19 2.15 -1.78 -4.71
C VAL A 19 0.96 -2.73 -4.67
N THR A 20 0.73 -3.35 -3.51
CA THR A 20 -0.39 -4.26 -3.30
C THR A 20 -1.38 -3.61 -2.35
N LEU A 21 -2.64 -3.49 -2.80
CA LEU A 21 -3.74 -2.93 -2.02
C LEU A 21 -4.72 -4.05 -1.67
N GLY A 22 -4.99 -4.22 -0.39
CA GLY A 22 -6.07 -5.06 0.10
C GLY A 22 -7.44 -4.46 -0.23
N PRO A 23 -8.53 -5.21 0.02
CA PRO A 23 -9.88 -4.70 -0.14
C PRO A 23 -10.17 -3.56 0.83
N ASN A 24 -11.01 -2.60 0.41
CA ASN A 24 -11.46 -1.47 1.24
C ASN A 24 -10.35 -0.53 1.73
N VAL A 25 -9.30 -0.32 0.91
CA VAL A 25 -8.26 0.67 1.20
C VAL A 25 -8.73 2.06 0.81
N THR A 26 -8.54 3.04 1.70
CA THR A 26 -8.81 4.47 1.46
C THR A 26 -7.50 5.25 1.41
N LEU A 27 -7.29 6.04 0.36
CA LEU A 27 -6.13 6.91 0.20
C LEU A 27 -6.57 8.38 0.19
N GLY A 28 -6.01 9.18 1.09
CA GLY A 28 -6.20 10.62 1.14
C GLY A 28 -5.51 11.34 -0.04
N SER A 29 -5.75 12.65 -0.14
CA SER A 29 -5.11 13.48 -1.18
C SER A 29 -3.60 13.58 -0.94
N GLY A 30 -2.82 13.47 -2.02
CA GLY A 30 -1.36 13.62 -1.94
C GLY A 30 -0.63 12.47 -1.23
N VAL A 31 -1.23 11.29 -1.17
CA VAL A 31 -0.54 10.08 -0.69
C VAL A 31 0.54 9.65 -1.67
N THR A 32 1.74 9.36 -1.16
CA THR A 32 2.87 8.83 -1.91
C THR A 32 3.21 7.43 -1.43
N LEU A 33 3.28 6.46 -2.35
CA LEU A 33 3.61 5.06 -2.05
C LEU A 33 4.92 4.68 -2.75
N GLY A 34 5.90 4.26 -1.95
CA GLY A 34 7.17 3.73 -2.43
C GLY A 34 7.04 2.34 -3.08
N PRO A 35 8.12 1.82 -3.65
CA PRO A 35 8.13 0.50 -4.25
C PRO A 35 8.00 -0.60 -3.18
N ASN A 36 7.34 -1.70 -3.54
CA ASN A 36 7.11 -2.88 -2.69
C ASN A 36 6.29 -2.57 -1.43
N VAL A 37 5.33 -1.64 -1.53
CA VAL A 37 4.40 -1.33 -0.45
C VAL A 37 3.23 -2.31 -0.46
N THR A 38 2.86 -2.84 0.71
CA THR A 38 1.69 -3.71 0.89
C THR A 38 0.74 -3.10 1.91
N LEU A 39 -0.52 -2.87 1.52
CA LEU A 39 -1.58 -2.39 2.39
C LEU A 39 -2.60 -3.50 2.63
N GLY A 40 -2.85 -3.84 3.90
CA GLY A 40 -3.87 -4.81 4.29
C GLY A 40 -5.30 -4.33 4.01
N SER A 41 -6.28 -5.18 4.29
CA SER A 41 -7.69 -4.85 4.15
C SER A 41 -8.12 -3.73 5.11
N GLY A 42 -8.96 -2.80 4.65
CA GLY A 42 -9.50 -1.73 5.49
C GLY A 42 -8.49 -0.68 5.94
N VAL A 43 -7.33 -0.57 5.28
CA VAL A 43 -6.34 0.46 5.59
C VAL A 43 -6.85 1.84 5.17
N THR A 44 -6.66 2.85 6.01
CA THR A 44 -6.99 4.25 5.71
C THR A 44 -5.75 5.11 5.83
N LEU A 45 -5.36 5.77 4.74
CA LEU A 45 -4.27 6.74 4.72
C LEU A 45 -4.85 8.16 4.63
N GLY A 46 -4.51 9.01 5.60
CA GLY A 46 -4.86 10.43 5.58
C GLY A 46 -4.19 11.21 4.44
N PRO A 47 -4.52 12.50 4.29
CA PRO A 47 -3.89 13.35 3.28
C PRO A 47 -2.40 13.53 3.57
N SER A 48 -1.60 13.68 2.51
CA SER A 48 -0.15 13.90 2.56
C SER A 48 0.66 12.80 3.26
N VAL A 49 0.16 11.55 3.30
CA VAL A 49 0.91 10.40 3.83
C VAL A 49 1.97 9.94 2.84
N THR A 50 3.18 9.64 3.33
CA THR A 50 4.27 9.09 2.52
C THR A 50 4.72 7.74 3.08
N LEU A 51 4.64 6.68 2.28
CA LEU A 51 5.16 5.35 2.61
C LEU A 51 6.44 5.08 1.82
N GLY A 52 7.52 4.80 2.54
CA GLY A 52 8.81 4.45 1.97
C GLY A 52 8.81 3.06 1.30
N PRO A 53 9.94 2.67 0.69
CA PRO A 53 10.08 1.36 0.07
C PRO A 53 9.95 0.23 1.10
N ASN A 54 9.35 -0.89 0.70
CA ASN A 54 9.17 -2.11 1.50
C ASN A 54 8.30 -1.95 2.76
N VAL A 55 7.44 -0.92 2.82
CA VAL A 55 6.50 -0.74 3.94
C VAL A 55 5.33 -1.72 3.82
N THR A 56 4.99 -2.40 4.91
CA THR A 56 3.81 -3.27 5.01
C THR A 56 2.90 -2.76 6.12
N LEU A 57 1.64 -2.46 5.79
CA LEU A 57 0.59 -2.12 6.74
C LEU A 57 -0.37 -3.31 6.89
N GLY A 58 -0.63 -3.70 8.13
CA GLY A 58 -1.62 -4.73 8.46
C GLY A 58 -3.06 -4.27 8.16
N SER A 59 -4.01 -5.19 8.26
CA SER A 59 -5.43 -4.89 8.10
C SER A 59 -5.94 -3.94 9.19
N GLY A 60 -6.78 -2.97 8.81
CA GLY A 60 -7.42 -2.02 9.72
C GLY A 60 -6.50 -0.90 10.23
N VAL A 61 -5.31 -0.74 9.65
CA VAL A 61 -4.39 0.35 10.02
C VAL A 61 -4.92 1.69 9.49
N THR A 62 -4.96 2.68 10.37
CA THR A 62 -5.30 4.07 10.02
C THR A 62 -4.09 4.96 10.26
N LEU A 63 -3.60 5.63 9.22
CA LEU A 63 -2.61 6.68 9.31
C LEU A 63 -3.28 8.05 9.20
N GLY A 64 -2.96 8.95 10.12
CA GLY A 64 -3.43 10.34 10.08
C GLY A 64 -2.82 11.16 8.95
N ALA A 65 -3.19 12.44 8.88
CA ALA A 65 -2.61 13.37 7.91
C ALA A 65 -1.09 13.56 8.14
N SER A 66 -0.34 13.75 7.04
CA SER A 66 1.08 14.09 7.05
C SER A 66 2.00 13.08 7.75
N VAL A 67 1.59 11.81 7.81
CA VAL A 67 2.42 10.73 8.36
C VAL A 67 3.43 10.25 7.32
N THR A 68 4.70 10.15 7.71
CA THR A 68 5.76 9.56 6.89
C THR A 68 6.29 8.30 7.55
N LEU A 69 6.18 7.16 6.87
CA LEU A 69 6.82 5.91 7.28
C LEU A 69 8.06 5.68 6.41
N GLY A 70 9.24 5.76 7.04
CA GLY A 70 10.52 5.52 6.38
C GLY A 70 10.73 4.06 5.99
N ALA A 71 11.75 3.82 5.17
CA ALA A 71 12.20 2.47 4.86
C ALA A 71 12.73 1.79 6.14
N LEU A 72 12.40 0.51 6.33
CA LEU A 72 13.17 -0.35 7.23
C LEU A 72 14.55 -0.59 6.59
N GLN A 73 15.52 0.26 6.92
CA GLN A 73 16.93 -0.06 6.68
C GLN A 73 17.43 -0.92 7.85
N PRO A 74 18.03 -2.10 7.60
CA PRO A 74 18.81 -2.77 8.62
C PRO A 74 19.99 -1.87 9.01
N LEU A 75 20.23 -1.71 10.33
CA LEU A 75 21.41 -1.04 10.88
C LEU A 75 22.68 -1.86 10.62
#